data_AF-A0A969CAX9-F1
#
_entry.id   AF-A0A969CAX9-F1
#
_cell.length_a   1.000
_cell.length_b   1.000
_cell.length_c   1.000
_cell.angle_alpha   90.00
_cell.angle_beta   90.00
_cell.angle_gamma   90.00
#
_symmetry.space_group_name_H-M   'P 1'
#
loop_
_entity.id
_entity.type
_entity.pdbx_description
1 polymer ?
#
loop_
_entity_poly.entity_id
_entity_poly.type
_entity_poly.pdbx_seq_one_letter_code
_entity_poly.pdbx_strand_id
1 'polypeptide(L)'
;MRQEIGLRLSAKLESSFARLEFGSISRDLGLAESESVSYKIIPWSNDISGSVGFVLSDVNPMIANVTDLAIATQDSVAVASPEERLEYLRVHKTLNACDAKALSVYAQSQGIETTPGDDPLLMAYVLDPNTATADSAARRYGAGEWGNDARSRAIVTAELFKSFAKTLTDKPKEVYETIENLCNWF
;
A
#
# COMPACT_ATOMS: atom_id res chain seq x y z
N MET A 1 -29.37 -34.11 6.28
CA MET A 1 -28.18 -34.88 6.71
C MET A 1 -27.02 -34.90 5.69
N ARG A 2 -27.19 -35.33 4.42
CA ARG A 2 -26.08 -35.32 3.43
C ARG A 2 -25.60 -33.91 3.01
N GLN A 3 -26.47 -32.91 2.97
CA GLN A 3 -26.08 -31.52 2.62
C GLN A 3 -25.29 -30.80 3.72
N GLU A 4 -25.60 -31.02 5.01
CA GLU A 4 -24.86 -30.42 6.14
C GLU A 4 -23.43 -30.95 6.28
N ILE A 5 -23.21 -32.23 5.92
CA ILE A 5 -21.87 -32.83 5.97
C ILE A 5 -20.99 -32.25 4.86
N GLY A 6 -21.54 -31.99 3.67
CA GLY A 6 -20.83 -31.34 2.56
C GLY A 6 -20.42 -29.89 2.86
N LEU A 7 -21.32 -29.10 3.44
CA LEU A 7 -21.06 -27.71 3.86
C LEU A 7 -20.01 -27.62 4.98
N ARG A 8 -20.02 -28.57 5.93
CA ARG A 8 -19.00 -28.63 6.99
C ARG A 8 -17.64 -29.08 6.46
N LEU A 9 -17.60 -29.94 5.44
CA LEU A 9 -16.37 -30.38 4.79
C LEU A 9 -15.75 -29.28 3.93
N SER A 10 -16.56 -28.50 3.19
CA SER A 10 -16.04 -27.37 2.40
C SER A 10 -15.45 -26.28 3.29
N ALA A 11 -16.15 -25.87 4.35
CA ALA A 11 -15.64 -24.87 5.31
C ALA A 11 -14.35 -25.34 6.03
N LYS A 12 -14.24 -26.65 6.28
CA LYS A 12 -13.05 -27.24 6.92
C LYS A 12 -11.89 -27.36 5.93
N LEU A 13 -12.15 -27.57 4.64
CA LEU A 13 -11.16 -27.51 3.57
C LEU A 13 -10.67 -26.07 3.37
N GLU A 14 -11.57 -25.11 3.23
CA GLU A 14 -11.25 -23.69 3.04
C GLU A 14 -10.40 -23.13 4.18
N SER A 15 -10.76 -23.44 5.44
CA SER A 15 -9.95 -23.05 6.60
C SER A 15 -8.60 -23.78 6.68
N SER A 16 -8.49 -24.98 6.10
CA SER A 16 -7.22 -25.71 6.02
C SER A 16 -6.31 -25.16 4.91
N PHE A 17 -6.87 -24.76 3.77
CA PHE A 17 -6.12 -24.08 2.70
C PHE A 17 -5.68 -22.67 3.11
N ALA A 18 -6.51 -21.94 3.85
CA ALA A 18 -6.14 -20.66 4.44
C ALA A 18 -4.98 -20.78 5.45
N ARG A 19 -4.91 -21.90 6.20
CA ARG A 19 -3.84 -22.19 7.17
C ARG A 19 -2.52 -22.65 6.55
N LEU A 20 -2.51 -23.09 5.30
CA LEU A 20 -1.33 -23.69 4.64
C LEU A 20 -0.65 -22.75 3.63
N GLU A 21 -0.94 -21.44 3.70
CA GLU A 21 -0.46 -20.43 2.74
C GLU A 21 -0.82 -20.68 1.27
N PHE A 22 -1.66 -21.68 1.00
CA PHE A 22 -2.17 -21.97 -0.35
C PHE A 22 -3.04 -20.83 -0.90
N GLY A 23 -3.49 -19.90 -0.07
CA GLY A 23 -4.11 -18.65 -0.54
C GLY A 23 -3.16 -17.80 -1.41
N SER A 24 -1.85 -17.84 -1.16
CA SER A 24 -0.84 -17.19 -2.00
C SER A 24 -0.67 -17.93 -3.32
N ILE A 25 -0.68 -19.28 -3.30
CA ILE A 25 -0.56 -20.14 -4.49
C ILE A 25 -1.80 -20.03 -5.37
N SER A 26 -3.01 -20.00 -4.81
CA SER A 26 -4.25 -19.82 -5.57
C SER A 26 -4.34 -18.45 -6.24
N ARG A 27 -3.78 -17.39 -5.62
CA ARG A 27 -3.64 -16.07 -6.26
C ARG A 27 -2.60 -16.08 -7.38
N ASP A 28 -1.44 -16.70 -7.15
CA ASP A 28 -0.36 -16.83 -8.14
C ASP A 28 -0.79 -17.67 -9.36
N LEU A 29 -1.66 -18.66 -9.16
CA LEU A 29 -2.29 -19.47 -10.22
C LEU A 29 -3.52 -18.79 -10.87
N GLY A 30 -3.88 -17.57 -10.47
CA GLY A 30 -5.02 -16.82 -11.02
C GLY A 30 -6.40 -17.41 -10.70
N LEU A 31 -6.50 -18.25 -9.66
CA LEU A 31 -7.74 -18.92 -9.24
C LEU A 31 -8.55 -18.13 -8.21
N ALA A 32 -7.96 -17.10 -7.62
CA ALA A 32 -8.68 -16.13 -6.80
C ALA A 32 -9.26 -15.04 -7.71
N GLU A 33 -10.58 -14.89 -7.74
CA GLU A 33 -11.22 -13.72 -8.34
C GLU A 33 -10.61 -12.48 -7.70
N SER A 34 -9.92 -11.65 -8.50
CA SER A 34 -9.58 -10.30 -8.08
C SER A 34 -10.88 -9.53 -8.01
N GLU A 35 -11.50 -9.48 -6.83
CA GLU A 35 -12.59 -8.55 -6.58
C GLU A 35 -12.08 -7.16 -6.99
N SER A 36 -12.68 -6.59 -8.03
CA SER A 36 -12.28 -5.28 -8.52
C SER A 36 -12.54 -4.27 -7.41
N VAL A 37 -11.49 -3.82 -6.73
CA VAL A 37 -11.60 -2.85 -5.64
C VAL A 37 -12.02 -1.51 -6.25
N SER A 38 -13.29 -1.14 -6.05
CA SER A 38 -13.88 0.05 -6.66
C SER A 38 -13.85 1.25 -5.71
N TYR A 39 -12.88 2.14 -5.90
CA TYR A 39 -12.80 3.43 -5.21
C TYR A 39 -13.61 4.51 -5.93
N LYS A 40 -14.40 5.29 -5.18
CA LYS A 40 -15.12 6.46 -5.68
C LYS A 40 -14.17 7.64 -5.84
N ILE A 41 -14.24 8.33 -6.98
CA ILE A 41 -13.47 9.56 -7.17
C ILE A 41 -14.21 10.69 -6.46
N ILE A 42 -13.50 11.41 -5.59
CA ILE A 42 -14.02 12.59 -4.89
C ILE A 42 -13.19 13.83 -5.25
N PRO A 43 -13.76 15.04 -5.13
CA PRO A 43 -12.99 16.27 -5.26
C PRO A 43 -11.87 16.35 -4.22
N TRP A 44 -10.78 17.03 -4.56
CA TRP A 44 -9.69 17.31 -3.64
C TRP A 44 -10.14 18.21 -2.49
N SER A 45 -9.59 17.98 -1.29
CA SER A 45 -9.79 18.79 -0.09
C SER A 45 -8.49 18.86 0.70
N ASN A 46 -8.17 20.01 1.30
CA ASN A 46 -6.92 20.19 2.05
C ASN A 46 -6.86 19.38 3.35
N ASP A 47 -8.02 18.94 3.86
CA ASP A 47 -8.10 18.12 5.08
C ASP A 47 -8.01 16.61 4.78
N ILE A 48 -7.82 16.23 3.51
CA ILE A 48 -7.77 14.82 3.14
C ILE A 48 -6.52 14.17 3.71
N SER A 49 -6.69 13.01 4.34
CA SER A 49 -5.58 12.21 4.84
C SER A 49 -5.86 10.74 4.56
N GLY A 50 -4.80 9.98 4.34
CA GLY A 50 -4.92 8.59 3.93
C GLY A 50 -3.63 8.07 3.31
N SER A 51 -3.78 7.05 2.49
CA SER A 51 -2.69 6.40 1.78
C SER A 51 -2.31 7.21 0.55
N VAL A 52 -1.04 7.57 0.45
CA VAL A 52 -0.53 8.38 -0.66
C VAL A 52 -0.12 7.48 -1.82
N GLY A 53 -0.52 7.88 -3.02
CA GLY A 53 0.05 7.42 -4.28
C GLY A 53 0.73 8.59 -4.97
N PHE A 54 1.89 8.36 -5.58
CA PHE A 54 2.64 9.40 -6.26
C PHE A 54 3.41 8.84 -7.46
N VAL A 55 3.75 9.74 -8.38
CA VAL A 55 4.62 9.46 -9.53
C VAL A 55 5.73 10.50 -9.55
N LEU A 56 6.98 10.03 -9.56
CA LEU A 56 8.17 10.85 -9.75
C LEU A 56 8.58 10.81 -11.22
N SER A 57 9.08 11.94 -11.72
CA SER A 57 9.62 12.04 -13.09
C SER A 57 10.93 11.28 -13.29
N ASP A 58 11.64 10.97 -12.20
CA ASP A 58 12.93 10.27 -12.20
C ASP A 58 13.01 9.32 -11.00
N VAL A 59 13.87 8.30 -11.10
CA VAL A 59 14.13 7.33 -10.02
C VAL A 59 14.88 7.94 -8.85
N ASN A 60 15.66 9.00 -9.08
CA ASN A 60 16.37 9.72 -8.02
C ASN A 60 15.50 10.86 -7.47
N PRO A 61 14.99 10.76 -6.22
CA PRO A 61 14.05 11.73 -5.68
C PRO A 61 14.62 13.15 -5.51
N MET A 62 15.95 13.29 -5.43
CA MET A 62 16.63 14.59 -5.26
C MET A 62 16.59 15.47 -6.52
N ILE A 63 16.36 14.87 -7.70
CA ILE A 63 16.30 15.58 -8.98
C ILE A 63 14.94 15.41 -9.67
N ALA A 64 14.06 14.60 -9.10
CA ALA A 64 12.74 14.33 -9.63
C ALA A 64 11.75 15.47 -9.33
N ASN A 65 10.67 15.51 -10.11
CA ASN A 65 9.45 16.25 -9.79
C ASN A 65 8.30 15.28 -9.53
N VAL A 66 7.39 15.63 -8.63
CA VAL A 66 6.13 14.87 -8.46
C VAL A 66 5.18 15.25 -9.59
N THR A 67 5.07 14.37 -10.58
CA THR A 67 4.22 14.57 -11.77
C THR A 67 2.77 14.22 -11.53
N ASP A 68 2.49 13.41 -10.50
CA ASP A 68 1.14 13.05 -10.10
C ASP A 68 1.10 12.69 -8.61
N LEU A 69 -0.01 13.02 -7.93
CA LEU A 69 -0.24 12.73 -6.51
C LEU A 69 -1.73 12.49 -6.26
N ALA A 70 -2.05 11.46 -5.48
CA ALA A 70 -3.41 11.13 -5.11
C ALA A 70 -3.46 10.55 -3.70
N ILE A 71 -4.60 10.70 -3.03
CA ILE A 71 -4.84 10.21 -1.68
C ILE A 71 -6.04 9.29 -1.69
N ALA A 72 -5.85 8.08 -1.17
CA ALA A 72 -6.90 7.10 -0.98
C ALA A 72 -7.30 7.03 0.50
N THR A 73 -8.60 7.14 0.76
CA THR A 73 -9.19 7.10 2.10
C THR A 73 -10.41 6.19 2.09
N GLN A 74 -10.39 5.12 2.89
CA GLN A 74 -11.45 4.10 2.98
C GLN A 74 -11.81 3.51 1.61
N ASP A 75 -12.80 4.10 0.92
CA ASP A 75 -13.34 3.67 -0.38
C ASP A 75 -13.38 4.82 -1.40
N SER A 76 -12.65 5.92 -1.14
CA SER A 76 -12.61 7.10 -1.99
C SER A 76 -11.18 7.52 -2.31
N VAL A 77 -11.00 8.14 -3.47
CA VAL A 77 -9.69 8.63 -3.92
C VAL A 77 -9.83 10.04 -4.50
N ALA A 78 -8.94 10.94 -4.10
CA ALA A 78 -8.81 12.28 -4.65
C ALA A 78 -7.47 12.43 -5.36
N VAL A 79 -7.45 13.12 -6.49
CA VAL A 79 -6.23 13.40 -7.27
C VAL A 79 -5.91 14.88 -7.15
N ALA A 80 -4.66 15.21 -6.80
CA ALA A 80 -4.21 16.58 -6.63
C ALA A 80 -3.79 17.20 -7.97
N SER A 81 -4.27 18.42 -8.19
CA SER A 81 -3.67 19.36 -9.14
C SER A 81 -2.24 19.71 -8.71
N PRO A 82 -1.39 20.25 -9.62
CA PRO A 82 0.01 20.55 -9.31
C PRO A 82 0.23 21.44 -8.07
N GLU A 83 -0.62 22.44 -7.84
CA GLU A 83 -0.53 23.33 -6.68
C GLU A 83 -0.86 22.60 -5.37
N GLU A 84 -1.89 21.74 -5.41
CA GLU A 84 -2.34 20.95 -4.28
C GLU A 84 -1.31 19.91 -3.82
N ARG A 85 -0.43 19.42 -4.71
CA ARG A 85 0.59 18.41 -4.35
C ARG A 85 1.60 18.97 -3.36
N LEU A 86 2.13 20.16 -3.65
CA LEU A 86 3.12 20.79 -2.78
C LEU A 86 2.47 21.23 -1.48
N GLU A 87 1.23 21.72 -1.54
CA GLU A 87 0.51 22.12 -0.34
C GLU A 87 0.23 20.93 0.58
N TYR A 88 -0.19 19.79 0.03
CA TYR A 88 -0.34 18.54 0.77
C TYR A 88 0.94 18.17 1.53
N LEU A 89 2.08 18.20 0.86
CA LEU A 89 3.37 17.86 1.47
C LEU A 89 3.78 18.85 2.58
N ARG A 90 3.37 20.12 2.50
CA ARG A 90 3.63 21.11 3.55
C ARG A 90 2.77 20.90 4.79
N VAL A 91 1.51 20.51 4.58
CA VAL A 91 0.53 20.29 5.67
C VAL A 91 0.79 18.96 6.37
N HIS A 92 1.09 17.90 5.61
CA HIS A 92 1.27 16.55 6.13
C HIS A 92 2.73 16.21 6.37
N LYS A 93 3.13 16.29 7.65
CA LYS A 93 4.51 15.98 8.06
C LYS A 93 4.88 14.50 7.92
N THR A 94 3.92 13.59 7.99
CA THR A 94 4.18 12.14 7.92
C THR A 94 3.44 11.54 6.73
N LEU A 95 4.17 10.81 5.88
CA LEU A 95 3.67 10.34 4.59
C LEU A 95 3.57 8.82 4.54
N ASN A 96 2.34 8.29 4.55
CA ASN A 96 2.08 6.86 4.45
C ASN A 96 1.91 6.45 2.99
N ALA A 97 2.93 5.85 2.38
CA ALA A 97 2.98 5.57 0.96
C ALA A 97 3.80 4.30 0.67
N CYS A 98 3.55 3.64 -0.46
CA CYS A 98 4.56 2.74 -1.01
C CYS A 98 5.78 3.56 -1.42
N ASP A 99 6.97 3.20 -0.91
CA ASP A 99 8.19 4.00 -1.04
C ASP A 99 8.04 5.39 -0.39
N ALA A 100 7.56 5.40 0.86
CA ALA A 100 7.38 6.62 1.65
C ALA A 100 8.67 7.45 1.76
N LYS A 101 9.81 6.75 1.80
CA LYS A 101 11.14 7.37 1.85
C LYS A 101 11.45 8.16 0.58
N ALA A 102 11.18 7.65 -0.61
CA ALA A 102 11.42 8.41 -1.83
C ALA A 102 10.61 9.72 -1.85
N LEU A 103 9.34 9.66 -1.42
CA LEU A 103 8.49 10.84 -1.36
C LEU A 103 8.98 11.86 -0.32
N SER A 104 9.41 11.40 0.86
CA SER A 104 9.95 12.30 1.89
C SER A 104 11.26 12.95 1.45
N VAL A 105 12.16 12.21 0.79
CA VAL A 105 13.41 12.76 0.23
C VAL A 105 13.10 13.81 -0.83
N TYR A 106 12.14 13.56 -1.72
CA TYR A 106 11.68 14.57 -2.67
C TYR A 106 11.19 15.83 -1.94
N ALA A 107 10.29 15.70 -0.97
CA ALA A 107 9.74 16.83 -0.23
C ALA A 107 10.84 17.64 0.49
N GLN A 108 11.79 16.96 1.12
CA GLN A 108 12.94 17.59 1.77
C GLN A 108 13.86 18.30 0.77
N SER A 109 14.05 17.76 -0.44
CA SER A 109 14.80 18.45 -1.51
C SER A 109 14.15 19.77 -1.92
N GLN A 110 12.83 19.89 -1.73
CA GLN A 110 12.06 21.12 -1.95
C GLN A 110 12.01 22.04 -0.71
N GLY A 111 12.78 21.72 0.34
CA GLY A 111 12.79 22.47 1.60
C GLY A 111 11.56 22.24 2.47
N ILE A 112 10.80 21.18 2.22
CA ILE A 112 9.59 20.83 2.98
C ILE A 112 9.96 19.77 4.03
N GLU A 113 9.73 20.10 5.30
CA GLU A 113 9.99 19.20 6.42
C GLU A 113 8.92 18.10 6.47
N THR A 114 9.28 16.90 6.00
CA THR A 114 8.44 15.69 6.09
C THR A 114 9.28 14.50 6.56
N THR A 115 8.62 13.51 7.15
CA THR A 115 9.17 12.21 7.51
C THR A 115 8.42 11.12 6.76
N PRO A 116 9.11 10.03 6.36
CA PRO A 116 8.41 8.84 5.92
C PRO A 116 7.52 8.33 7.07
N GLY A 117 6.31 7.91 6.73
CA GLY A 117 5.41 7.18 7.61
C GLY A 117 5.46 5.69 7.31
N ASP A 118 4.34 5.03 7.50
CA ASP A 118 4.24 3.60 7.20
C ASP A 118 4.47 3.32 5.70
N ASP A 119 5.25 2.26 5.41
CA ASP A 119 5.55 1.83 4.04
C ASP A 119 5.15 0.37 3.78
N PRO A 120 4.14 0.12 2.91
CA PRO A 120 3.75 -1.23 2.53
C PRO A 120 4.86 -2.07 1.91
N LEU A 121 5.87 -1.46 1.27
CA LEU A 121 6.99 -2.20 0.70
C LEU A 121 7.89 -2.76 1.80
N LEU A 122 8.09 -2.00 2.88
CA LEU A 122 8.82 -2.50 4.03
C LEU A 122 8.03 -3.60 4.75
N MET A 123 6.71 -3.42 4.93
CA MET A 123 5.84 -4.46 5.48
C MET A 123 5.89 -5.74 4.64
N ALA A 124 5.83 -5.62 3.32
CA ALA A 124 5.93 -6.73 2.38
C ALA A 124 7.28 -7.45 2.51
N TYR A 125 8.38 -6.70 2.62
CA TYR A 125 9.74 -7.24 2.79
C TYR A 125 9.89 -8.03 4.09
N VAL A 126 9.29 -7.55 5.19
CA VAL A 126 9.32 -8.25 6.49
C VAL A 126 8.57 -9.58 6.42
N LEU A 127 7.46 -9.64 5.67
CA LEU A 127 6.67 -10.86 5.50
C LEU A 127 7.30 -11.85 4.52
N ASP A 128 7.80 -11.36 3.38
CA ASP A 128 8.59 -12.15 2.44
C ASP A 128 9.63 -11.27 1.73
N PRO A 129 10.94 -11.49 1.97
CA PRO A 129 12.00 -10.68 1.37
C PRO A 129 12.09 -10.81 -0.16
N ASN A 130 11.45 -11.82 -0.77
CA ASN A 130 11.35 -11.93 -2.23
C ASN A 130 10.37 -10.92 -2.84
N THR A 131 9.56 -10.25 -2.01
CA THR A 131 8.62 -9.21 -2.45
C THR A 131 9.28 -7.85 -2.38
N ALA A 132 10.06 -7.51 -3.41
CA ALA A 132 10.92 -6.32 -3.42
C ALA A 132 10.34 -5.11 -4.19
N THR A 133 9.19 -5.26 -4.87
CA THR A 133 8.61 -4.19 -5.69
C THR A 133 7.11 -4.03 -5.43
N ALA A 134 6.59 -2.82 -5.68
CA ALA A 134 5.18 -2.52 -5.50
C ALA A 134 4.25 -3.40 -6.38
N ASP A 135 4.63 -3.67 -7.63
CA ASP A 135 3.88 -4.59 -8.51
C ASP A 135 3.86 -6.02 -7.94
N SER A 136 5.01 -6.54 -7.49
CA SER A 136 5.06 -7.87 -6.87
C SER A 136 4.25 -7.95 -5.57
N ALA A 137 4.26 -6.88 -4.75
CA ALA A 137 3.45 -6.81 -3.54
C ALA A 137 1.96 -6.76 -3.86
N ALA A 138 1.55 -5.93 -4.82
CA ALA A 138 0.17 -5.78 -5.23
C ALA A 138 -0.44 -7.10 -5.69
N ARG A 139 0.27 -7.84 -6.56
CA ARG A 139 -0.18 -9.15 -7.06
C ARG A 139 -0.25 -10.19 -5.94
N ARG A 140 0.80 -10.29 -5.13
CA ARG A 140 0.90 -11.31 -4.08
C ARG A 140 -0.18 -11.15 -3.02
N TYR A 141 -0.38 -9.91 -2.57
CA TYR A 141 -1.32 -9.60 -1.49
C TYR A 141 -2.73 -9.25 -2.01
N GLY A 142 -2.94 -9.27 -3.33
CA GLY A 142 -4.26 -9.06 -3.94
C GLY A 142 -4.77 -7.63 -3.81
N ALA A 143 -3.88 -6.64 -3.83
CA ALA A 143 -4.22 -5.23 -3.71
C ALA A 143 -4.60 -4.57 -5.06
N GLY A 144 -4.71 -5.36 -6.13
CA GLY A 144 -5.00 -4.90 -7.49
C GLY A 144 -3.73 -4.75 -8.35
N GLU A 145 -3.83 -3.95 -9.40
CA GLU A 145 -2.74 -3.71 -10.34
C GLU A 145 -1.98 -2.42 -9.98
N TRP A 146 -0.65 -2.51 -9.89
CA TRP A 146 0.20 -1.34 -9.71
C TRP A 146 0.28 -0.53 -11.00
N GLY A 147 -0.46 0.58 -11.06
CA GLY A 147 -0.55 1.42 -12.25
C GLY A 147 0.53 2.50 -12.39
N ASN A 148 0.42 3.25 -13.48
CA ASN A 148 1.37 4.31 -13.86
C ASN A 148 0.95 5.72 -13.41
N ASP A 149 -0.25 5.86 -12.84
CA ASP A 149 -0.82 7.10 -12.33
C ASP A 149 -0.88 7.08 -10.79
N ALA A 150 -0.95 8.25 -10.17
CA ALA A 150 -0.96 8.33 -8.72
C ALA A 150 -2.23 7.75 -8.09
N ARG A 151 -3.37 7.83 -8.79
CA ARG A 151 -4.66 7.33 -8.29
C ARG A 151 -4.62 5.81 -8.11
N SER A 152 -4.20 5.06 -9.13
CA SER A 152 -4.07 3.61 -9.03
C SER A 152 -3.10 3.21 -7.93
N ARG A 153 -1.95 3.90 -7.82
CA ARG A 153 -0.96 3.67 -6.75
C ARG A 153 -1.53 3.94 -5.36
N ALA A 154 -2.29 5.02 -5.17
CA ALA A 154 -2.90 5.35 -3.88
C ALA A 154 -3.88 4.25 -3.42
N ILE A 155 -4.69 3.75 -4.36
CA ILE A 155 -5.64 2.66 -4.12
C ILE A 155 -4.88 1.40 -3.70
N VAL A 156 -3.86 1.00 -4.46
CA VAL A 156 -3.05 -0.19 -4.15
C VAL A 156 -2.36 -0.04 -2.80
N THR A 157 -1.78 1.12 -2.50
CA THR A 157 -1.19 1.42 -1.18
C THR A 157 -2.22 1.21 -0.07
N ALA A 158 -3.45 1.72 -0.21
CA ALA A 158 -4.50 1.57 0.78
C ALA A 158 -4.92 0.10 0.97
N GLU A 159 -5.07 -0.66 -0.11
CA GLU A 159 -5.42 -2.08 -0.06
C GLU A 159 -4.30 -2.96 0.52
N LEU A 160 -3.04 -2.61 0.26
CA LEU A 160 -1.90 -3.24 0.90
C LEU A 160 -1.93 -3.01 2.41
N PHE A 161 -2.17 -1.78 2.88
CA PHE A 161 -2.32 -1.52 4.32
C PHE A 161 -3.47 -2.31 4.94
N LYS A 162 -4.63 -2.38 4.28
CA LYS A 162 -5.77 -3.21 4.75
C LYS A 162 -5.40 -4.69 4.86
N SER A 163 -4.59 -5.18 3.92
CA SER A 163 -4.10 -6.57 3.90
C SER A 163 -3.09 -6.82 5.02
N PHE A 164 -2.11 -5.94 5.16
CA PHE A 164 -1.05 -6.07 6.17
C PHE A 164 -1.53 -5.85 7.60
N ALA A 165 -2.56 -5.05 7.82
CA ALA A 165 -3.20 -4.94 9.13
C ALA A 165 -3.72 -6.30 9.66
N LYS A 166 -3.98 -7.27 8.77
CA LYS A 166 -4.44 -8.62 9.13
C LYS A 166 -3.31 -9.64 9.25
N THR A 167 -2.22 -9.47 8.48
CA THR A 167 -1.15 -10.48 8.37
C THR A 167 0.12 -10.11 9.14
N LEU A 168 0.40 -8.82 9.34
CA LEU A 168 1.55 -8.32 10.08
C LEU A 168 1.25 -8.30 11.59
N THR A 169 1.16 -9.48 12.20
CA THR A 169 0.89 -9.65 13.64
C THR A 169 2.12 -10.20 14.37
N ASP A 170 2.19 -10.00 15.69
CA ASP A 170 3.23 -10.55 16.57
C ASP A 170 4.67 -10.19 16.14
N LYS A 171 5.52 -11.19 15.93
CA LYS A 171 6.96 -11.03 15.64
C LYS A 171 7.23 -10.22 14.35
N PRO A 172 6.59 -10.50 13.19
CA PRO A 172 6.70 -9.63 12.02
C PRO A 172 6.45 -8.15 12.32
N LYS A 173 5.47 -7.83 13.17
CA LYS A 173 5.19 -6.45 13.55
C LYS A 173 6.32 -5.83 14.36
N GLU A 174 6.87 -6.55 15.32
CA GLU A 174 8.03 -6.09 16.12
C GLU A 174 9.26 -5.81 15.22
N VAL A 175 9.51 -6.67 14.23
CA VAL A 175 10.60 -6.48 13.26
C VAL A 175 10.37 -5.24 12.42
N TYR A 176 9.14 -5.07 11.89
CA TYR A 176 8.76 -3.88 11.14
C TYR A 176 8.98 -2.59 11.95
N GLU A 177 8.44 -2.53 13.16
CA GLU A 177 8.57 -1.37 14.05
C GLU A 177 10.05 -1.10 14.40
N THR A 178 10.86 -2.14 14.55
CA THR A 178 12.30 -1.99 14.78
C THR A 178 13.02 -1.37 13.58
N ILE A 179 12.70 -1.80 12.36
CA ILE A 179 13.32 -1.25 11.14
C ILE A 179 12.84 0.18 10.89
N GLU A 180 11.55 0.46 11.01
CA GLU A 180 10.98 1.82 10.91
C GLU A 180 11.66 2.78 11.89
N ASN A 181 11.84 2.34 13.14
CA ASN A 181 12.55 3.14 14.14
C ASN A 181 14.00 3.42 13.78
N LEU A 182 14.69 2.56 13.01
CA LEU A 182 16.05 2.83 12.52
C LEU A 182 16.04 3.79 11.33
N CYS A 183 15.04 3.69 10.45
CA CYS A 183 14.90 4.55 9.28
C CYS A 183 14.57 6.00 9.65
N ASN A 184 13.89 6.24 10.77
CA ASN A 184 13.52 7.57 11.25
C ASN A 184 14.67 8.42 11.82
N TRP A 185 15.91 7.89 11.92
CA TRP A 185 17.10 8.63 12.39
C TRP A 185 17.95 9.23 11.27
N PHE A 186 17.60 9.01 10.00
CA PHE A 186 18.32 9.52 8.83
C PHE A 186 17.50 10.56 8.07
#